data_AF-A0A963T197-F1
#
_entry.id   AF-A0A963T197-F1
#
_cell.length_a   1.000
_cell.length_b   1.000
_cell.length_c   1.000
_cell.angle_alpha   90.00
_cell.angle_beta   90.00
_cell.angle_gamma   90.00
#
_symmetry.space_group_name_H-M   'P 1'
#
loop_
_entity.id
_entity.type
_entity.pdbx_description
1 polymer ?
#
loop_
_entity_poly.entity_id
_entity_poly.type
_entity_poly.pdbx_seq_one_letter_code
_entity_poly.pdbx_strand_id
1 'polypeptide(L)'
;MPHTLADFTAQDALVAIMVAVSVSDQTINTSELLAIERQVNHLPIFAQYDTQRMREAAQTVFRMMEEEDGLDTLFALVRAALPERLFETAYALACDTAAADGTLGQTELRLLEEVRYELNIDRLHAAAIERGARARHLTL
;
A
#
# COMPACT_ATOMS: atom_id res chain seq x y z
N MET A 1 7.53 21.76 20.68
CA MET A 1 6.34 21.05 20.18
C MET A 1 6.73 19.60 20.03
N PRO A 2 6.00 18.64 20.63
CA PRO A 2 6.30 17.23 20.42
C PRO A 2 6.03 16.91 18.94
N HIS A 3 6.82 16.02 18.34
CA HIS A 3 6.67 15.61 16.95
C HIS A 3 5.29 14.98 16.73
N THR A 4 4.32 15.77 16.25
CA THR A 4 3.06 15.27 15.73
C THR A 4 3.41 14.41 14.50
N LEU A 5 2.95 13.16 14.48
CA LEU A 5 2.99 12.29 13.30
C LEU A 5 2.55 13.14 12.10
N ALA A 6 3.34 13.18 11.03
CA ALA A 6 2.98 13.95 9.85
C ALA A 6 1.62 13.44 9.34
N ASP A 7 0.57 14.28 9.42
CA ASP A 7 -0.78 13.91 8.99
C ASP A 7 -0.70 13.43 7.53
N PHE A 8 -0.99 12.14 7.31
CA PHE A 8 -1.10 11.62 5.96
C PHE A 8 -2.22 12.34 5.23
N THR A 9 -1.97 12.74 3.99
CA THR A 9 -3.06 12.99 3.05
C THR A 9 -3.64 11.64 2.61
N ALA A 10 -4.82 11.65 1.99
CA ALA A 10 -5.40 10.44 1.41
C ALA A 10 -4.43 9.77 0.40
N GLN A 11 -3.67 10.55 -0.38
CA GLN A 11 -2.70 10.01 -1.33
C GLN A 11 -1.46 9.45 -0.61
N ASP A 12 -0.99 10.07 0.48
CA ASP A 12 0.09 9.50 1.31
C ASP A 12 -0.32 8.16 1.92
N ALA A 13 -1.58 8.03 2.36
CA ALA A 13 -2.10 6.76 2.88
C ALA A 13 -2.11 5.65 1.82
N LEU A 14 -2.47 5.96 0.57
CA LEU A 14 -2.40 5.01 -0.54
C LEU A 14 -0.94 4.58 -0.82
N VAL A 15 -0.01 5.54 -0.86
CA VAL A 15 1.42 5.25 -1.01
C VAL A 15 1.94 4.41 0.14
N ALA A 16 1.57 4.75 1.37
CA ALA A 16 2.02 4.07 2.57
C ALA A 16 1.61 2.59 2.58
N ILE A 17 0.38 2.27 2.14
CA ILE A 17 -0.08 0.88 1.99
C ILE A 17 0.75 0.12 0.94
N MET A 18 1.01 0.72 -0.23
CA MET A 18 1.84 0.06 -1.25
C MET A 18 3.27 -0.19 -0.76
N VAL A 19 3.86 0.79 -0.06
CA VAL A 19 5.19 0.65 0.53
C VAL A 19 5.19 -0.43 1.61
N ALA A 20 4.21 -0.45 2.52
CA ALA A 20 4.13 -1.44 3.58
C ALA A 20 4.15 -2.87 3.04
N VAL A 21 3.43 -3.11 1.93
CA VAL A 21 3.44 -4.40 1.21
C VAL A 21 4.83 -4.74 0.70
N SER A 22 5.49 -3.80 0.04
CA SER A 22 6.82 -4.00 -0.58
C SER A 22 7.97 -4.17 0.42
N VAL A 23 7.75 -3.86 1.70
CA VAL A 23 8.81 -3.89 2.73
C VAL A 23 8.53 -4.96 3.78
N SER A 24 7.44 -5.72 3.61
CA SER A 24 6.89 -6.64 4.61
C SER A 24 7.80 -7.82 4.94
N ASP A 25 8.61 -8.27 3.98
CA ASP A 25 9.58 -9.36 4.13
C ASP A 25 11.00 -8.88 4.48
N GLN A 26 11.17 -7.59 4.78
CA GLN A 26 12.45 -6.91 5.03
C GLN A 26 13.40 -6.83 3.81
N THR A 27 12.96 -7.23 2.62
CA THR A 27 13.71 -7.17 1.37
C THR A 27 12.88 -6.55 0.27
N ILE A 28 13.12 -5.27 -0.01
CA ILE A 28 12.39 -4.59 -1.06
C ILE A 28 12.84 -5.04 -2.44
N ASN A 29 11.90 -5.52 -3.26
CA ASN A 29 12.21 -5.83 -4.64
C ASN A 29 12.18 -4.56 -5.52
N THR A 30 13.16 -4.44 -6.42
CA THR A 30 13.22 -3.31 -7.36
C THR A 30 11.96 -3.24 -8.23
N SER A 31 11.38 -4.40 -8.59
CA SER A 31 10.13 -4.53 -9.35
C SER A 31 8.93 -3.89 -8.65
N GLU A 32 8.80 -4.07 -7.34
CA GLU A 32 7.73 -3.50 -6.51
C GLU A 32 7.88 -1.97 -6.40
N LEU A 33 9.10 -1.47 -6.15
CA LEU A 33 9.35 -0.02 -6.12
C LEU A 33 9.00 0.64 -7.46
N LEU A 34 9.39 0.00 -8.57
CA LEU A 34 9.01 0.47 -9.90
C LEU A 34 7.50 0.37 -10.12
N ALA A 35 6.81 -0.61 -9.54
CA ALA A 35 5.35 -0.70 -9.60
C ALA A 35 4.66 0.42 -8.84
N ILE A 36 5.16 0.77 -7.65
CA ILE A 36 4.68 1.93 -6.89
C ILE A 36 4.84 3.21 -7.71
N GLU A 37 6.04 3.44 -8.25
CA GLU A 37 6.33 4.64 -9.04
C GLU A 37 5.42 4.72 -10.28
N ARG A 38 5.21 3.61 -11.00
CA ARG A 38 4.28 3.56 -12.15
C ARG A 38 2.85 3.90 -11.73
N GLN A 39 2.37 3.35 -10.62
CA GLN A 39 1.00 3.62 -10.13
C GLN A 39 0.84 5.10 -9.76
N VAL A 40 1.79 5.67 -9.04
CA VAL A 40 1.79 7.09 -8.65
C VAL A 40 1.84 8.00 -9.87
N ASN A 41 2.67 7.69 -10.86
CA ASN A 41 2.85 8.55 -12.03
C ASN A 41 1.70 8.49 -13.05
N HIS A 42 0.87 7.44 -13.04
CA HIS A 42 -0.10 7.21 -14.12
C HIS A 42 -1.56 7.11 -13.67
N LEU A 43 -1.84 6.86 -12.39
CA LEU A 43 -3.23 6.72 -11.95
C LEU A 43 -3.84 8.08 -11.60
N PRO A 44 -5.10 8.34 -12.00
CA PRO A 44 -5.75 9.64 -11.83
C PRO A 44 -5.91 10.04 -10.36
N ILE A 45 -5.95 9.08 -9.43
CA ILE A 45 -6.01 9.35 -7.99
C ILE A 45 -4.77 10.13 -7.49
N PHE A 46 -3.65 10.06 -8.20
CA PHE A 46 -2.39 10.74 -7.88
C PHE A 46 -2.12 11.97 -8.77
N ALA A 47 -3.08 12.43 -9.58
CA ALA A 47 -2.86 13.52 -10.55
C ALA A 47 -2.38 14.85 -9.94
N GLN A 48 -2.65 15.07 -8.65
CA GLN A 48 -2.22 16.25 -7.88
C GLN A 48 -1.21 15.91 -6.79
N TYR A 49 -0.69 14.69 -6.78
CA TYR A 49 0.22 14.24 -5.74
C TYR A 49 1.62 14.82 -5.96
N ASP A 50 2.21 15.34 -4.90
CA ASP A 50 3.62 15.74 -4.91
C ASP A 50 4.50 14.50 -4.73
N THR A 51 5.20 14.10 -5.79
CA THR A 51 6.07 12.92 -5.79
C THR A 51 7.25 13.04 -4.81
N GLN A 52 7.61 14.24 -4.34
CA GLN A 52 8.59 14.39 -3.27
C GLN A 52 8.07 13.80 -1.95
N ARG A 53 6.76 13.88 -1.69
CA ARG A 53 6.11 13.29 -0.50
C ARG A 53 6.16 11.78 -0.50
N MET A 54 6.26 11.14 -1.67
CA MET A 54 6.38 9.67 -1.76
C MET A 54 7.57 9.16 -0.94
N ARG A 55 8.70 9.89 -0.97
CA ARG A 55 9.90 9.54 -0.20
C ARG A 55 9.68 9.68 1.30
N GLU A 56 8.99 10.74 1.73
CA GLU A 56 8.69 10.99 3.15
C GLU A 56 7.70 9.95 3.71
N ALA A 57 6.67 9.61 2.93
CA ALA A 57 5.73 8.54 3.24
C ALA A 57 6.47 7.20 3.38
N ALA A 58 7.33 6.85 2.41
CA ALA A 58 8.10 5.62 2.45
C ALA A 58 9.03 5.55 3.69
N GLN A 59 9.77 6.62 3.99
CA GLN A 59 10.62 6.70 5.19
C GLN A 59 9.84 6.59 6.49
N THR A 60 8.61 7.09 6.51
CA THR A 60 7.73 6.96 7.67
C THR A 60 7.28 5.51 7.86
N VAL A 61 6.87 4.85 6.77
CA VAL A 61 6.52 3.42 6.80
C VAL A 61 7.72 2.58 7.23
N PHE A 62 8.92 2.79 6.68
CA PHE A 62 10.10 2.03 7.08
C PHE A 62 10.35 2.07 8.58
N ARG A 63 10.29 3.27 9.18
CA ARG A 63 10.46 3.42 10.63
C ARG A 63 9.38 2.68 11.41
N MET A 64 8.13 2.75 10.97
CA MET A 64 7.04 2.00 11.60
C MET A 64 7.25 0.48 11.49
N MET A 65 7.71 -0.02 10.35
CA MET A 65 7.93 -1.46 10.16
C MET A 65 9.09 -2.03 11.02
N GLU A 66 9.94 -1.16 11.59
CA GLU A 66 10.96 -1.53 12.59
C GLU A 66 10.42 -1.53 14.04
N GLU A 67 9.25 -0.95 14.28
CA GLU A 67 8.60 -0.85 15.60
C GLU A 67 7.67 -2.05 15.86
N GLU A 68 7.59 -2.51 17.12
CA GLU A 68 6.79 -3.69 17.51
C GLU A 68 5.28 -3.53 17.17
N ASP A 69 4.72 -2.34 17.40
CA ASP A 69 3.30 -1.99 17.11
C ASP A 69 3.15 -1.06 15.89
N GLY A 70 4.18 -0.98 15.04
CA GLY A 70 4.19 0.02 13.98
C GLY A 70 3.19 -0.25 12.86
N LEU A 71 2.83 -1.52 12.62
CA LEU A 71 1.80 -1.88 11.65
C LEU A 71 0.41 -1.40 12.09
N ASP A 72 0.07 -1.55 13.38
CA ASP A 72 -1.18 -1.04 13.94
C ASP A 72 -1.23 0.50 13.87
N THR A 73 -0.08 1.14 14.13
CA THR A 73 0.08 2.59 14.02
C THR A 73 -0.12 3.05 12.57
N LEU A 74 0.46 2.35 11.60
CA LEU A 74 0.27 2.61 10.18
C LEU A 74 -1.22 2.54 9.80
N PHE A 75 -1.91 1.47 10.20
CA PHE A 75 -3.33 1.30 9.89
C PHE A 75 -4.21 2.37 10.55
N ALA A 76 -3.89 2.80 11.76
CA ALA A 76 -4.56 3.92 12.42
C ALA A 76 -4.41 5.23 11.63
N LEU A 77 -3.22 5.53 11.12
CA LEU A 77 -2.97 6.71 10.28
C LEU A 77 -3.68 6.63 8.94
N VAL A 78 -3.64 5.45 8.29
CA VAL A 78 -4.34 5.21 7.02
C VAL A 78 -5.84 5.42 7.19
N ARG A 79 -6.47 4.87 8.22
CA ARG A 79 -7.91 5.08 8.48
C ARG A 79 -8.27 6.53 8.78
N ALA A 80 -7.39 7.25 9.47
CA ALA A 80 -7.62 8.66 9.75
C ALA A 80 -7.55 9.54 8.49
N ALA A 81 -6.68 9.18 7.55
CA ALA A 81 -6.39 9.97 6.34
C ALA A 81 -7.21 9.58 5.11
N LEU A 82 -7.63 8.31 5.00
CA LEU A 82 -8.22 7.75 3.79
C LEU A 82 -9.76 7.71 3.88
N PRO A 83 -10.49 8.39 2.99
CA PRO A 83 -11.94 8.25 2.91
C PRO A 83 -12.36 6.81 2.57
N GLU A 84 -13.40 6.29 3.24
CA GLU A 84 -13.88 4.90 3.06
C GLU A 84 -14.14 4.52 1.59
N ARG A 85 -14.63 5.46 0.77
CA ARG A 85 -14.85 5.23 -0.68
C ARG A 85 -13.58 4.89 -1.48
N LEU A 86 -12.40 5.02 -0.87
CA LEU A 86 -11.09 4.71 -1.46
C LEU A 86 -10.43 3.47 -0.82
N PHE A 87 -11.11 2.76 0.08
CA PHE A 87 -10.55 1.55 0.70
C PHE A 87 -10.26 0.45 -0.34
N GLU A 88 -11.19 0.23 -1.27
CA GLU A 88 -10.97 -0.68 -2.40
C GLU A 88 -9.83 -0.21 -3.31
N THR A 89 -9.64 1.11 -3.45
CA THR A 89 -8.50 1.68 -4.18
C THR A 89 -7.19 1.32 -3.50
N ALA A 90 -7.08 1.51 -2.17
CA ALA A 90 -5.89 1.14 -1.41
C ALA A 90 -5.58 -0.35 -1.56
N TYR A 91 -6.59 -1.21 -1.45
CA TYR A 91 -6.43 -2.65 -1.60
C TYR A 91 -6.01 -3.06 -3.02
N ALA A 92 -6.60 -2.45 -4.05
CA ALA A 92 -6.22 -2.72 -5.44
C ALA A 92 -4.76 -2.34 -5.74
N LEU A 93 -4.32 -1.18 -5.25
CA LEU A 93 -2.93 -0.74 -5.38
C LEU A 93 -1.96 -1.66 -4.64
N ALA A 94 -2.34 -2.12 -3.45
CA ALA A 94 -1.58 -3.10 -2.68
C ALA A 94 -1.40 -4.42 -3.44
N CYS A 95 -2.49 -4.98 -3.99
CA CYS A 95 -2.46 -6.20 -4.77
C CYS A 95 -1.61 -6.09 -6.04
N ASP A 96 -1.66 -4.96 -6.74
CA ASP A 96 -0.82 -4.72 -7.91
C ASP A 96 0.66 -4.59 -7.57
N THR A 97 0.94 -3.98 -6.43
CA THR A 97 2.32 -3.82 -5.94
C THR A 97 2.91 -5.19 -5.58
N ALA A 98 2.17 -5.99 -4.80
CA ALA A 98 2.59 -7.35 -4.45
C ALA A 98 2.72 -8.29 -5.67
N ALA A 99 1.93 -8.08 -6.72
CA ALA A 99 1.98 -8.91 -7.93
C ALA A 99 3.09 -8.48 -8.91
N ALA A 100 3.87 -7.45 -8.60
CA ALA A 100 4.74 -6.77 -9.56
C ALA A 100 5.84 -7.66 -10.17
N ASP A 101 6.34 -8.65 -9.42
CA ASP A 101 7.37 -9.58 -9.89
C ASP A 101 6.81 -10.93 -10.37
N GLY A 102 5.48 -11.11 -10.31
CA GLY A 102 4.77 -12.31 -10.73
C GLY A 102 4.67 -13.41 -9.66
N THR A 103 5.24 -13.21 -8.48
CA THR A 103 5.14 -14.14 -7.34
C THR A 103 4.61 -13.43 -6.11
N LEU A 104 3.79 -14.11 -5.30
CA LEU A 104 3.42 -13.62 -3.98
C LEU A 104 3.91 -14.61 -2.91
N GLY A 105 4.73 -14.11 -2.01
CA GLY A 105 5.18 -14.79 -0.81
C GLY A 105 4.12 -14.81 0.29
N GLN A 106 4.34 -15.66 1.30
CA GLN A 106 3.42 -15.79 2.44
C GLN A 106 3.32 -14.50 3.27
N THR A 107 4.41 -13.75 3.39
CA THR A 107 4.46 -12.50 4.16
C THR A 107 3.58 -11.43 3.53
N GLU A 108 3.66 -11.27 2.21
CA GLU A 108 2.85 -10.30 1.46
C GLU A 108 1.37 -10.72 1.48
N LEU A 109 1.08 -12.02 1.29
CA LEU A 109 -0.29 -12.53 1.40
C LEU A 109 -0.89 -12.24 2.77
N ARG A 110 -0.12 -12.46 3.85
CA ARG A 110 -0.57 -12.13 5.20
C ARG A 110 -0.83 -10.64 5.35
N LEU A 111 0.06 -9.79 4.87
CA LEU A 111 -0.14 -8.35 4.97
C LEU A 111 -1.35 -7.88 4.13
N LEU A 112 -1.58 -8.44 2.94
CA LEU A 112 -2.80 -8.18 2.16
C LEU A 112 -4.05 -8.63 2.90
N GLU A 113 -4.00 -9.75 3.64
CA GLU A 113 -5.11 -10.17 4.51
C GLU A 113 -5.39 -9.15 5.62
N GLU A 114 -4.35 -8.60 6.26
CA GLU A 114 -4.49 -7.53 7.26
C GLU A 114 -5.07 -6.25 6.64
N VAL A 115 -4.57 -5.80 5.48
CA VAL A 115 -5.12 -4.64 4.76
C VAL A 115 -6.60 -4.83 4.45
N ARG A 116 -6.99 -6.03 4.00
CA ARG A 116 -8.39 -6.37 3.72
C ARG A 116 -9.26 -6.26 4.97
N TYR A 117 -8.76 -6.75 6.11
CA TYR A 117 -9.46 -6.72 7.39
C TYR A 117 -9.57 -5.29 7.95
N GLU A 118 -8.45 -4.57 8.02
CA GLU A 118 -8.37 -3.23 8.61
C GLU A 118 -9.13 -2.17 7.81
N LEU A 119 -9.30 -2.39 6.50
CA LEU A 119 -10.11 -1.55 5.61
C LEU A 119 -11.51 -2.12 5.34
N ASN A 120 -11.91 -3.19 6.03
CA ASN A 120 -13.24 -3.81 5.94
C ASN A 120 -13.71 -4.06 4.49
N ILE A 121 -12.82 -4.61 3.66
CA ILE A 121 -13.13 -4.89 2.26
C ILE A 121 -13.99 -6.15 2.18
N ASP A 122 -15.13 -6.04 1.49
CA ASP A 122 -16.02 -7.19 1.28
C ASP A 122 -15.28 -8.31 0.53
N ARG A 123 -15.59 -9.56 0.88
CA ARG A 123 -14.93 -10.75 0.33
C ARG A 123 -15.10 -10.86 -1.19
N LEU A 124 -16.25 -10.46 -1.74
CA LEU A 124 -16.49 -10.49 -3.18
C LEU A 124 -15.67 -9.42 -3.90
N HIS A 125 -15.57 -8.24 -3.31
CA HIS A 125 -14.79 -7.14 -3.87
C HIS A 125 -13.29 -7.46 -3.85
N ALA A 126 -12.80 -7.98 -2.72
CA ALA A 126 -11.42 -8.45 -2.60
C ALA A 126 -11.10 -9.51 -3.66
N ALA A 127 -11.94 -10.54 -3.79
CA ALA A 127 -11.75 -11.59 -4.79
C ALA A 127 -11.72 -11.04 -6.23
N ALA A 128 -12.56 -10.04 -6.55
CA ALA A 128 -12.56 -9.41 -7.87
C ALA A 128 -11.27 -8.61 -8.12
N ILE A 129 -10.79 -7.86 -7.11
CA ILE A 129 -9.55 -7.09 -7.16
C ILE A 129 -8.34 -8.02 -7.34
N GLU A 130 -8.21 -9.05 -6.51
CA GLU A 130 -7.14 -10.05 -6.58
C GLU A 130 -7.12 -10.74 -7.96
N ARG A 131 -8.31 -11.09 -8.49
CA ARG A 131 -8.44 -11.68 -9.82
C ARG A 131 -7.96 -10.73 -10.93
N GLY A 132 -8.27 -9.44 -10.81
CA GLY A 132 -7.85 -8.39 -11.72
C GLY A 132 -6.34 -8.12 -11.67
N ALA A 133 -5.76 -8.04 -10.47
CA ALA A 133 -4.32 -7.91 -10.27
C ALA A 133 -3.57 -9.08 -10.92
N ARG A 134 -3.99 -10.33 -10.63
CA ARG A 134 -3.44 -11.52 -11.27
C ARG A 134 -3.52 -11.44 -12.80
N ALA A 135 -4.67 -11.04 -13.36
CA ALA A 135 -4.85 -10.98 -14.81
C ALA A 135 -3.89 -10.00 -15.50
N ARG A 136 -3.55 -8.88 -14.85
CA ARG A 136 -2.62 -7.86 -15.39
C ARG A 136 -1.15 -8.23 -15.30
N HIS A 137 -0.79 -9.12 -14.37
CA HIS A 137 0.62 -9.48 -14.10
C HIS A 137 1.01 -10.87 -14.65
N LEU A 138 0.14 -11.55 -15.40
CA LEU A 138 0.53 -12.77 -16.12
C LEU A 138 1.51 -12.43 -17.25
N THR A 139 2.62 -13.16 -17.30
CA THR A 139 3.65 -13.09 -18.34
C THR A 139 3.58 -14.30 -19.28
N LEU A 140 4.21 -14.21 -20.46
CA LEU A 140 4.28 -15.27 -21.48
C LEU A 140 5.64 -16.00 -21.44
#